data_AF-A0A919SFQ3-F1
#
_entry.id   AF-A0A919SFQ3-F1
#
_cell.length_a   1.000
_cell.length_b   1.000
_cell.length_c   1.000
_cell.angle_alpha   90.00
_cell.angle_beta   90.00
_cell.angle_gamma   90.00
#
_symmetry.space_group_name_H-M   'P 1'
#
loop_
_entity.id
_entity.type
_entity.pdbx_description
1 polymer ?
#
loop_
_entity_poly.entity_id
_entity_poly.type
_entity_poly.pdbx_seq_one_letter_code
_entity_poly.pdbx_strand_id
1 'polypeptide(L)'
;MTTPASPPPGVYHSRSRVTRTRLALAAAGLALVLLGYLIGRLQGGPDTPAAAVAAPPPVASSPAESAAPTAEPSPSASAPAPGGIDAYAVIQAETAAGQQGTQFQETEDEGGGQNIGWISNGDWLRFDEVEFGTEPATEVAVRVASDVDDGGGRIEIRLDSPANAPVGSVPVEDTGGWQEWQSRSADIEPTTGRHTVFITFARDDDAEFVNLNSFAFVH
;
A
#
# COMPACT_ATOMS: atom_id res chain seq x y z
N MET A 1 18.55 -41.61 23.38
CA MET A 1 18.10 -41.03 22.09
C MET A 1 16.71 -40.52 22.33
N THR A 2 16.53 -39.20 22.37
CA THR A 2 15.27 -38.57 22.74
C THR A 2 14.90 -37.61 21.63
N THR A 3 13.87 -37.95 20.87
CA THR A 3 13.37 -37.13 19.77
C THR A 3 12.69 -35.89 20.36
N PRO A 4 12.99 -34.65 19.90
CA PRO A 4 12.15 -33.51 20.23
C PRO A 4 10.78 -33.68 19.58
N ALA A 5 9.73 -33.25 20.28
CA ALA A 5 8.35 -33.30 19.77
C ALA A 5 8.10 -32.14 18.80
N SER A 6 7.28 -32.37 17.78
CA SER A 6 6.82 -31.31 16.87
C SER A 6 6.09 -30.19 17.64
N PRO A 7 6.28 -28.92 17.25
CA PRO A 7 5.40 -27.85 17.72
C PRO A 7 3.95 -28.10 17.27
N PRO A 8 2.94 -27.60 18.00
CA PRO A 8 1.55 -27.69 17.57
C PRO A 8 1.30 -26.77 16.37
N PRO A 9 0.44 -27.15 15.42
CA PRO A 9 0.11 -26.30 14.28
C PRO A 9 -0.54 -24.98 14.76
N GLY A 10 -0.06 -23.86 14.23
CA GLY A 10 -0.70 -22.56 14.41
C GLY A 10 -2.15 -22.63 13.89
N VAL A 11 -3.12 -22.28 14.74
CA VAL A 11 -4.53 -22.39 14.37
C VAL A 11 -4.90 -21.22 13.46
N TYR A 12 -4.73 -21.43 12.16
CA TYR A 12 -5.24 -20.52 11.14
C TYR A 12 -6.78 -20.48 11.21
N HIS A 13 -7.35 -19.34 11.59
CA HIS A 13 -8.80 -19.20 11.79
C HIS A 13 -9.53 -18.95 10.46
N SER A 14 -9.56 -19.98 9.61
CA SER A 14 -10.41 -20.02 8.41
C SER A 14 -11.88 -19.71 8.76
N ARG A 15 -12.34 -18.50 8.42
CA ARG A 15 -13.72 -18.02 8.55
C ARG A 15 -14.39 -17.78 7.19
N SER A 16 -14.07 -18.58 6.18
CA SER A 16 -14.58 -18.44 4.80
C SER A 16 -15.59 -19.54 4.40
N ARG A 17 -16.59 -19.83 5.26
CA ARG A 17 -17.71 -20.75 4.91
C ARG A 17 -19.08 -20.08 4.74
N VAL A 18 -19.12 -18.80 4.36
CA VAL A 18 -20.37 -18.14 3.93
C VAL A 18 -20.11 -17.14 2.79
N THR A 19 -20.23 -17.59 1.53
CA THR A 19 -20.91 -16.85 0.43
C THR A 19 -21.20 -17.83 -0.73
N ARG A 20 -22.14 -18.75 -0.49
CA ARG A 20 -23.03 -19.20 -1.57
C ARG A 20 -24.38 -18.55 -1.32
N THR A 21 -24.99 -17.95 -2.34
CA THR A 21 -26.28 -17.21 -2.31
C THR A 21 -26.23 -15.69 -2.03
N ARG A 22 -25.71 -14.88 -2.98
CA ARG A 22 -26.16 -13.47 -3.21
C ARG A 22 -26.19 -13.05 -4.68
N LEU A 23 -26.54 -13.97 -5.59
CA LEU A 23 -26.77 -13.64 -7.02
C LEU A 23 -28.21 -13.14 -7.26
N ALA A 24 -28.60 -12.08 -6.54
CA ALA A 24 -29.85 -11.32 -6.76
C ALA A 24 -29.90 -10.07 -5.85
N LEU A 25 -29.68 -8.87 -6.40
CA LEU A 25 -30.24 -7.56 -5.99
C LEU A 25 -29.63 -6.31 -6.68
N ALA A 26 -28.81 -6.46 -7.73
CA ALA A 26 -28.18 -5.34 -8.45
C ALA A 26 -29.13 -4.51 -9.36
N ALA A 27 -30.46 -4.56 -9.15
CA ALA A 27 -31.46 -3.96 -10.05
C ALA A 27 -32.31 -2.83 -9.41
N ALA A 28 -32.12 -2.49 -8.12
CA ALA A 28 -32.97 -1.53 -7.42
C ALA A 28 -32.41 -0.08 -7.36
N GLY A 29 -31.10 0.13 -7.52
CA GLY A 29 -30.46 1.43 -7.30
C GLY A 29 -30.73 2.49 -8.38
N LEU A 30 -30.94 2.07 -9.63
CA LEU A 30 -30.98 2.97 -10.79
C LEU A 30 -32.27 3.81 -10.89
N ALA A 31 -33.35 3.41 -10.21
CA ALA A 31 -34.65 4.09 -10.28
C ALA A 31 -34.72 5.38 -9.44
N LEU A 32 -33.92 5.50 -8.36
CA LEU A 32 -33.96 6.65 -7.46
C LEU A 32 -33.22 7.89 -8.01
N VAL A 33 -32.17 7.69 -8.81
CA VAL A 33 -31.37 8.78 -9.39
C VAL A 33 -32.15 9.58 -10.43
N LEU A 34 -33.01 8.92 -11.22
CA LEU A 34 -33.84 9.56 -12.24
C LEU A 34 -35.00 10.38 -11.65
N LEU A 35 -35.51 10.02 -10.47
CA LEU A 35 -36.61 10.75 -9.82
C LEU A 35 -36.13 12.10 -9.22
N GLY A 36 -34.92 12.13 -8.65
CA GLY A 36 -34.33 13.37 -8.11
C GLY A 36 -34.05 14.43 -9.19
N TYR A 37 -33.61 14.00 -10.38
CA TYR A 37 -33.28 14.92 -11.48
C TYR A 37 -34.50 15.70 -12.03
N LEU A 38 -35.71 15.18 -11.85
CA LEU A 38 -36.93 15.79 -12.40
C LEU A 38 -37.52 16.91 -11.51
N ILE A 39 -37.21 16.93 -10.22
CA ILE A 39 -37.77 17.90 -9.25
C ILE A 39 -37.03 19.25 -9.30
N GLY A 40 -35.74 19.27 -9.68
CA GLY A 40 -34.90 20.47 -9.68
C GLY A 40 -35.16 21.51 -10.77
N ARG A 41 -36.12 21.30 -11.69
CA ARG A 41 -36.33 22.16 -12.88
C ARG A 41 -37.53 23.12 -12.83
N LEU A 42 -38.15 23.35 -11.67
CA LEU A 42 -39.44 24.07 -11.58
C LEU A 42 -39.48 25.34 -10.71
N GLN A 43 -38.36 25.98 -10.41
CA GLN A 43 -38.36 27.32 -9.78
C GLN A 43 -37.39 28.28 -10.46
N GLY A 44 -37.94 29.29 -11.16
CA GLY A 44 -37.18 30.36 -11.78
C GLY A 44 -38.01 31.63 -12.01
N GLY A 45 -37.48 32.76 -11.52
CA GLY A 45 -37.85 34.15 -11.85
C GLY A 45 -38.93 34.82 -10.98
N PRO A 46 -39.05 36.17 -11.02
CA PRO A 46 -38.16 37.18 -11.62
C PRO A 46 -37.74 38.34 -10.65
N ASP A 47 -36.87 39.24 -11.13
CA ASP A 47 -36.33 40.42 -10.42
C ASP A 47 -37.35 41.57 -10.18
N THR A 48 -37.09 42.51 -9.24
CA THR A 48 -36.65 43.94 -9.43
C THR A 48 -36.59 44.69 -8.03
N PRO A 49 -36.26 46.01 -7.82
CA PRO A 49 -35.13 46.37 -6.93
C PRO A 49 -35.35 47.47 -5.84
N ALA A 50 -34.26 47.80 -5.13
CA ALA A 50 -34.00 49.00 -4.29
C ALA A 50 -34.77 49.13 -2.93
N ALA A 51 -34.26 49.82 -1.89
CA ALA A 51 -33.24 50.88 -1.83
C ALA A 51 -32.30 50.83 -0.59
N ALA A 52 -31.35 51.76 -0.52
CA ALA A 52 -30.15 51.78 0.35
C ALA A 52 -30.29 52.49 1.72
N VAL A 53 -29.16 52.53 2.46
CA VAL A 53 -28.67 53.44 3.54
C VAL A 53 -28.16 52.61 4.74
N ALA A 54 -26.92 52.73 5.29
CA ALA A 54 -25.79 53.65 5.01
C ALA A 54 -24.40 52.99 5.20
N ALA A 55 -23.33 53.75 4.90
CA ALA A 55 -21.92 53.54 5.28
C ALA A 55 -21.23 54.94 5.32
N PRO A 56 -19.93 55.12 5.68
CA PRO A 56 -18.96 54.33 6.46
C PRO A 56 -18.48 55.15 7.71
N PRO A 57 -17.26 55.02 8.29
CA PRO A 57 -15.96 55.32 7.66
C PRO A 57 -14.87 54.24 7.89
N PRO A 58 -13.70 54.33 7.20
CA PRO A 58 -12.68 53.28 7.20
C PRO A 58 -11.55 53.49 8.21
N VAL A 59 -10.80 52.43 8.49
CA VAL A 59 -9.39 52.52 8.88
C VAL A 59 -8.54 51.83 7.81
N ALA A 60 -7.68 52.62 7.17
CA ALA A 60 -6.69 52.18 6.20
C ALA A 60 -5.29 52.56 6.70
N SER A 61 -4.26 52.01 6.04
CA SER A 61 -2.82 52.31 6.23
C SER A 61 -2.13 51.56 7.39
N SER A 62 -0.88 51.11 7.29
CA SER A 62 0.00 50.83 6.11
C SER A 62 1.15 49.89 6.58
N PRO A 63 2.41 49.87 6.09
CA PRO A 63 2.87 48.73 5.28
C PRO A 63 4.16 48.01 5.78
N ALA A 64 4.47 46.91 5.09
CA ALA A 64 5.81 46.41 4.71
C ALA A 64 6.98 46.39 5.73
N GLU A 65 7.38 45.18 6.09
CA GLU A 65 8.77 44.80 6.43
C GLU A 65 8.92 43.32 6.00
N SER A 66 9.61 42.93 4.92
CA SER A 66 10.96 43.27 4.44
C SER A 66 12.11 42.81 5.35
N ALA A 67 12.07 41.54 5.77
CA ALA A 67 13.25 40.82 6.23
C ALA A 67 13.40 39.52 5.43
N ALA A 68 14.31 39.53 4.43
CA ALA A 68 14.77 38.30 3.81
C ALA A 68 15.84 37.67 4.71
N PRO A 69 15.70 36.41 5.16
CA PRO A 69 16.85 35.62 5.51
C PRO A 69 17.50 35.14 4.21
N THR A 70 18.77 35.51 4.01
CA THR A 70 19.63 34.84 3.03
C THR A 70 19.75 33.38 3.45
N ALA A 71 18.96 32.49 2.83
CA ALA A 71 19.20 31.07 2.94
C ALA A 71 20.55 30.77 2.26
N GLU A 72 21.50 30.32 3.08
CA GLU A 72 22.84 29.89 2.65
C GLU A 72 22.73 28.80 1.57
N PRO A 73 23.74 28.65 0.69
CA PRO A 73 23.70 27.61 -0.34
C PRO A 73 23.50 26.25 0.32
N SER A 74 22.43 25.56 -0.08
CA SER A 74 22.11 24.20 0.37
C SER A 74 23.36 23.33 0.28
N PRO A 75 23.84 22.74 1.39
CA PRO A 75 25.04 21.91 1.33
C PRO A 75 24.81 20.74 0.39
N SER A 76 25.88 20.35 -0.30
CA SER A 76 25.92 19.30 -1.31
C SER A 76 25.11 18.06 -0.96
N ALA A 77 24.58 17.41 -2.01
CA ALA A 77 24.12 16.04 -1.95
C ALA A 77 25.10 15.19 -1.12
N SER A 78 24.62 14.67 0.02
CA SER A 78 25.40 13.76 0.84
C SER A 78 25.68 12.51 0.02
N ALA A 79 26.95 12.13 -0.09
CA ALA A 79 27.30 10.83 -0.63
C ALA A 79 26.58 9.72 0.16
N PRO A 80 26.28 8.57 -0.46
CA PRO A 80 25.78 7.40 0.25
C PRO A 80 26.65 7.08 1.46
N ALA A 81 26.03 6.86 2.62
CA ALA A 81 26.70 6.13 3.68
C ALA A 81 26.86 4.67 3.22
N PRO A 82 28.02 4.02 3.44
CA PRO A 82 28.14 2.59 3.16
C PRO A 82 27.31 1.79 4.18
N GLY A 83 26.14 1.30 3.78
CA GLY A 83 25.26 0.53 4.67
C GLY A 83 23.89 0.07 4.14
N GLY A 84 23.51 0.40 2.89
CA GLY A 84 22.19 0.09 2.34
C GLY A 84 21.94 -1.38 1.99
N ILE A 85 20.66 -1.73 1.80
CA ILE A 85 20.21 -3.04 1.32
C ILE A 85 20.35 -3.07 -0.20
N ASP A 86 21.03 -4.08 -0.76
CA ASP A 86 21.09 -4.27 -2.22
C ASP A 86 19.71 -4.66 -2.76
N ALA A 87 19.14 -3.85 -3.65
CA ALA A 87 17.82 -4.08 -4.25
C ALA A 87 17.75 -5.39 -5.05
N TYR A 88 18.87 -5.85 -5.60
CA TYR A 88 18.97 -6.99 -6.51
C TYR A 88 19.35 -8.29 -5.79
N ALA A 89 19.66 -8.22 -4.49
CA ALA A 89 19.77 -9.38 -3.61
C ALA A 89 18.38 -9.86 -3.17
N VAL A 90 18.29 -11.10 -2.68
CA VAL A 90 17.06 -11.60 -2.03
C VAL A 90 16.91 -10.93 -0.67
N ILE A 91 15.94 -10.03 -0.56
CA ILE A 91 15.57 -9.32 0.66
C ILE A 91 14.54 -10.17 1.41
N GLN A 92 14.93 -10.66 2.59
CA GLN A 92 14.12 -11.50 3.45
C GLN A 92 13.06 -10.66 4.17
N ALA A 93 11.80 -11.04 4.13
CA ALA A 93 10.68 -10.22 4.61
C ALA A 93 10.74 -10.03 6.14
N GLU A 94 11.30 -10.98 6.88
CA GLU A 94 11.55 -10.90 8.32
C GLU A 94 12.66 -9.90 8.70
N THR A 95 13.39 -9.34 7.74
CA THR A 95 14.40 -8.29 7.97
C THR A 95 13.84 -6.86 7.94
N ALA A 96 12.51 -6.70 7.83
CA ALA A 96 11.85 -5.40 7.78
C ALA A 96 12.25 -4.48 8.96
N ALA A 97 12.69 -3.26 8.64
CA ALA A 97 13.01 -2.20 9.59
C ALA A 97 11.77 -1.59 10.28
N GLY A 98 10.56 -2.00 9.90
CA GLY A 98 9.32 -1.71 10.59
C GLY A 98 8.14 -2.41 9.92
N GLN A 99 7.06 -2.64 10.67
CA GLN A 99 5.83 -3.25 10.17
C GLN A 99 4.59 -2.72 10.89
N GLN A 100 3.42 -2.93 10.27
CA GLN A 100 2.11 -2.75 10.88
C GLN A 100 1.21 -3.94 10.56
N GLY A 101 0.48 -4.44 11.57
CA GLY A 101 -0.55 -5.48 11.47
C GLY A 101 -0.05 -6.92 11.29
N THR A 102 1.11 -7.09 10.67
CA THR A 102 1.70 -8.41 10.37
C THR A 102 2.35 -9.10 11.58
N GLN A 103 2.56 -10.41 11.46
CA GLN A 103 3.27 -11.25 12.43
C GLN A 103 4.29 -12.18 11.75
N PHE A 104 5.30 -12.64 12.51
CA PHE A 104 6.31 -13.60 12.06
C PHE A 104 5.90 -15.03 12.42
N GLN A 105 6.22 -16.00 11.56
CA GLN A 105 6.14 -17.44 11.84
C GLN A 105 7.34 -18.18 11.24
N GLU A 106 7.57 -19.42 11.66
CA GLU A 106 8.50 -20.32 10.95
C GLU A 106 7.99 -20.59 9.53
N THR A 107 8.88 -20.57 8.54
CA THR A 107 8.54 -20.88 7.14
C THR A 107 8.88 -22.33 6.80
N GLU A 108 8.03 -22.98 6.01
CA GLU A 108 8.27 -24.29 5.41
C GLU A 108 8.93 -24.18 4.01
N ASP A 109 9.22 -22.95 3.54
CA ASP A 109 9.89 -22.70 2.26
C ASP A 109 11.34 -23.22 2.23
N GLU A 110 11.87 -23.40 1.01
CA GLU A 110 13.26 -23.77 0.79
C GLU A 110 14.22 -22.72 1.40
N GLY A 111 15.10 -23.17 2.31
CA GLY A 111 16.01 -22.33 3.07
C GLY A 111 15.61 -22.15 4.54
N GLY A 112 14.33 -22.34 4.87
CA GLY A 112 13.81 -22.08 6.22
C GLY A 112 13.94 -20.61 6.63
N GLY A 113 13.95 -20.35 7.94
CA GLY A 113 13.92 -18.98 8.48
C GLY A 113 12.54 -18.61 9.00
N GLN A 114 12.11 -17.38 8.75
CA GLN A 114 10.76 -16.92 9.11
C GLN A 114 10.07 -16.23 7.94
N ASN A 115 8.76 -16.41 7.79
CA ASN A 115 7.98 -15.57 6.88
C ASN A 115 7.11 -14.57 7.66
N ILE A 116 6.65 -13.55 6.96
CA ILE A 116 5.60 -12.65 7.43
C ILE A 116 4.22 -13.22 7.04
N GLY A 117 3.27 -13.20 7.97
CA GLY A 117 1.91 -13.67 7.79
C GLY A 117 0.88 -12.89 8.63
N TRP A 118 -0.35 -13.41 8.71
CA TRP A 118 -1.55 -12.70 9.21
C TRP A 118 -1.84 -11.38 8.47
N ILE A 119 -1.33 -11.27 7.23
CA ILE A 119 -1.38 -10.06 6.42
C ILE A 119 -2.81 -9.80 5.95
N SER A 120 -3.35 -8.65 6.35
CA SER A 120 -4.67 -8.14 6.00
C SER A 120 -4.56 -6.81 5.21
N ASN A 121 -5.70 -6.28 4.77
CA ASN A 121 -5.75 -5.00 4.07
C ASN A 121 -5.25 -3.82 4.94
N GLY A 122 -4.37 -2.99 4.38
CA GLY A 122 -3.78 -1.83 5.06
C GLY A 122 -2.48 -2.12 5.84
N ASP A 123 -2.09 -3.39 5.95
CA ASP A 123 -0.83 -3.78 6.58
C ASP A 123 0.37 -3.41 5.69
N TRP A 124 1.56 -3.32 6.30
CA TRP A 124 2.78 -3.00 5.57
C TRP A 124 4.07 -3.47 6.25
N LEU A 125 5.12 -3.58 5.44
CA LEU A 125 6.52 -3.72 5.81
C LEU A 125 7.33 -2.53 5.27
N ARG A 126 8.42 -2.16 5.94
CA ARG A 126 9.31 -1.06 5.59
C ARG A 126 10.77 -1.50 5.60
N PHE A 127 11.50 -1.19 4.54
CA PHE A 127 12.91 -1.50 4.36
C PHE A 127 13.65 -0.18 4.09
N ASP A 128 14.62 0.15 4.93
CA ASP A 128 15.36 1.41 4.84
C ASP A 128 16.60 1.28 3.95
N GLU A 129 16.95 2.39 3.29
CA GLU A 129 18.18 2.53 2.49
C GLU A 129 18.38 1.42 1.45
N VAL A 130 17.33 1.07 0.68
CA VAL A 130 17.41 0.11 -0.42
C VAL A 130 18.06 0.77 -1.64
N GLU A 131 19.14 0.18 -2.12
CA GLU A 131 20.04 0.68 -3.16
C GLU A 131 19.73 0.05 -4.52
N PHE A 132 19.06 0.80 -5.40
CA PHE A 132 18.80 0.44 -6.79
C PHE A 132 19.94 0.85 -7.73
N GLY A 133 20.85 1.73 -7.28
CA GLY A 133 22.00 2.15 -8.09
C GLY A 133 21.63 3.07 -9.27
N THR A 134 22.34 2.95 -10.39
CA THR A 134 22.16 3.83 -11.58
C THR A 134 21.50 3.15 -12.77
N GLU A 135 21.51 1.83 -12.80
CA GLU A 135 20.73 1.02 -13.74
C GLU A 135 19.35 0.81 -13.10
N PRO A 136 18.24 1.02 -13.82
CA PRO A 136 16.92 0.90 -13.23
C PRO A 136 16.58 -0.55 -12.90
N ALA A 137 15.83 -0.75 -11.82
CA ALA A 137 14.96 -1.92 -11.71
C ALA A 137 13.67 -1.67 -12.48
N THR A 138 13.19 -2.66 -13.24
CA THR A 138 11.92 -2.61 -13.97
C THR A 138 10.95 -3.75 -13.62
N GLU A 139 11.37 -4.74 -12.85
CA GLU A 139 10.49 -5.79 -12.29
C GLU A 139 10.74 -5.95 -10.78
N VAL A 140 9.71 -6.38 -10.04
CA VAL A 140 9.83 -6.95 -8.70
C VAL A 140 9.39 -8.41 -8.70
N ALA A 141 10.16 -9.28 -8.06
CA ALA A 141 9.82 -10.67 -7.79
C ALA A 141 9.57 -10.86 -6.29
N VAL A 142 8.48 -11.53 -5.93
CA VAL A 142 8.07 -11.83 -4.55
C VAL A 142 7.88 -13.34 -4.36
N ARG A 143 8.27 -13.86 -3.19
CA ARG A 143 8.10 -15.25 -2.77
C ARG A 143 6.95 -15.34 -1.78
N VAL A 144 5.82 -15.91 -2.20
CA VAL A 144 4.53 -15.81 -1.51
C VAL A 144 3.83 -17.17 -1.37
N ALA A 145 2.95 -17.28 -0.39
CA ALA A 145 2.02 -18.39 -0.22
C ALA A 145 0.62 -17.88 0.13
N SER A 146 -0.42 -18.53 -0.37
CA SER A 146 -1.83 -18.20 -0.16
C SER A 146 -2.72 -19.44 -0.32
N ASP A 147 -3.86 -19.45 0.37
CA ASP A 147 -4.93 -20.47 0.34
C ASP A 147 -6.27 -19.80 -0.07
N VAL A 148 -6.19 -18.71 -0.83
CA VAL A 148 -7.32 -17.83 -1.14
C VAL A 148 -7.63 -17.86 -2.64
N ASP A 149 -8.61 -18.69 -2.99
CA ASP A 149 -9.33 -18.62 -4.27
C ASP A 149 -9.93 -17.21 -4.50
N ASP A 150 -9.81 -16.70 -5.74
CA ASP A 150 -10.50 -15.51 -6.31
C ASP A 150 -10.63 -14.26 -5.40
N GLY A 151 -9.87 -13.22 -5.71
CA GLY A 151 -9.89 -11.96 -4.94
C GLY A 151 -8.92 -11.97 -3.76
N GLY A 152 -7.76 -12.62 -3.94
CA GLY A 152 -6.64 -12.65 -3.01
C GLY A 152 -5.97 -11.29 -2.75
N GLY A 153 -6.43 -10.19 -3.34
CA GLY A 153 -5.82 -8.88 -3.14
C GLY A 153 -4.51 -8.71 -3.89
N ARG A 154 -3.63 -7.84 -3.37
CA ARG A 154 -2.42 -7.38 -4.06
C ARG A 154 -1.35 -6.90 -3.08
N ILE A 155 -0.11 -7.19 -3.45
CA ILE A 155 1.11 -6.64 -2.86
C ILE A 155 1.48 -5.42 -3.68
N GLU A 156 1.69 -4.28 -3.04
CA GLU A 156 2.05 -3.01 -3.68
C GLU A 156 3.43 -2.57 -3.20
N ILE A 157 4.29 -2.17 -4.15
CA ILE A 157 5.59 -1.57 -3.85
C ILE A 157 5.45 -0.06 -3.90
N ARG A 158 5.82 0.63 -2.82
CA ARG A 158 5.77 2.09 -2.69
C ARG A 158 7.13 2.61 -2.25
N LEU A 159 7.55 3.75 -2.80
CA LEU A 159 8.84 4.36 -2.45
C LEU A 159 8.64 5.55 -1.51
N ASP A 160 9.52 5.66 -0.52
CA ASP A 160 9.72 6.73 0.47
C ASP A 160 8.55 7.03 1.42
N SER A 161 7.32 6.59 1.11
CA SER A 161 6.14 6.70 1.97
C SER A 161 5.07 5.67 1.58
N PRO A 162 4.38 5.04 2.54
CA PRO A 162 3.28 4.12 2.25
C PRO A 162 2.04 4.85 1.69
N ALA A 163 2.02 6.20 1.73
CA ALA A 163 0.97 7.01 1.12
C ALA A 163 1.26 7.41 -0.34
N ASN A 164 2.51 7.24 -0.83
CA ASN A 164 2.85 7.51 -2.23
C ASN A 164 2.20 6.46 -3.14
N ALA A 165 1.90 6.82 -4.39
CA ALA A 165 1.37 5.87 -5.36
C ALA A 165 2.31 4.65 -5.52
N PRO A 166 1.76 3.44 -5.73
CA PRO A 166 2.60 2.26 -5.93
C PRO A 166 3.34 2.34 -7.26
N VAL A 167 4.65 2.08 -7.23
CA VAL A 167 5.46 1.92 -8.44
C VAL A 167 5.22 0.57 -9.11
N GLY A 168 4.69 -0.42 -8.38
CA GLY A 168 4.33 -1.73 -8.91
C GLY A 168 3.29 -2.44 -8.05
N SER A 169 2.58 -3.40 -8.62
CA SER A 169 1.54 -4.16 -7.93
C SER A 169 1.51 -5.62 -8.40
N VAL A 170 1.82 -6.55 -7.50
CA VAL A 170 1.74 -7.99 -7.75
C VAL A 170 0.36 -8.49 -7.29
N PRO A 171 -0.47 -9.07 -8.17
CA PRO A 171 -1.71 -9.72 -7.75
C PRO A 171 -1.41 -11.00 -6.96
N VAL A 172 -2.18 -11.26 -5.91
CA VAL A 172 -2.09 -12.53 -5.17
C VAL A 172 -3.15 -13.49 -5.66
N GLU A 173 -2.71 -14.71 -5.98
CA GLU A 173 -3.53 -15.86 -6.36
C GLU A 173 -3.28 -17.01 -5.39
N ASP A 174 -4.20 -17.97 -5.32
CA ASP A 174 -3.98 -19.23 -4.60
C ASP A 174 -2.68 -19.91 -5.05
N THR A 175 -1.89 -20.35 -4.07
CA THR A 175 -0.66 -21.11 -4.33
C THR A 175 -0.79 -22.59 -3.96
N GLY A 176 -1.94 -23.00 -3.39
CA GLY A 176 -2.24 -24.33 -2.89
C GLY A 176 -2.23 -24.45 -1.36
N GLY A 177 -1.99 -23.35 -0.64
CA GLY A 177 -1.98 -23.32 0.83
C GLY A 177 -1.01 -22.31 1.44
N TRP A 178 -1.20 -22.00 2.73
CA TRP A 178 -0.44 -21.00 3.49
C TRP A 178 1.08 -21.24 3.62
N GLN A 179 1.57 -22.43 3.26
CA GLN A 179 2.98 -22.81 3.24
C GLN A 179 3.38 -23.47 1.91
N GLU A 180 2.53 -23.38 0.87
CA GLU A 180 2.85 -23.83 -0.49
C GLU A 180 3.40 -22.64 -1.27
N TRP A 181 4.72 -22.55 -1.39
CA TRP A 181 5.41 -21.31 -1.79
C TRP A 181 5.61 -21.20 -3.31
N GLN A 182 5.19 -20.07 -3.88
CA GLN A 182 5.39 -19.72 -5.29
C GLN A 182 6.08 -18.36 -5.44
N SER A 183 6.86 -18.20 -6.50
CA SER A 183 7.45 -16.91 -6.88
C SER A 183 6.58 -16.25 -7.93
N ARG A 184 6.22 -14.98 -7.71
CA ARG A 184 5.39 -14.16 -8.61
C ARG A 184 6.13 -12.87 -8.91
N SER A 185 5.96 -12.31 -10.11
CA SER A 185 6.58 -11.04 -10.48
C SER A 185 5.57 -10.06 -11.11
N ALA A 186 5.94 -8.79 -11.13
CA ALA A 186 5.23 -7.75 -11.86
C ALA A 186 6.19 -6.62 -12.26
N ASP A 187 5.90 -5.99 -13.40
CA ASP A 187 6.56 -4.76 -13.83
C ASP A 187 6.43 -3.65 -12.77
N ILE A 188 7.46 -2.82 -12.63
CA ILE A 188 7.47 -1.60 -11.83
C ILE A 188 7.83 -0.38 -12.66
N GLU A 189 7.45 0.82 -12.21
CA GLU A 189 7.99 2.07 -12.74
C GLU A 189 9.53 2.07 -12.58
N PRO A 190 10.31 2.34 -13.65
CA PRO A 190 11.76 2.24 -13.62
C PRO A 190 12.41 3.02 -12.47
N THR A 191 13.00 2.30 -11.51
CA THR A 191 13.45 2.86 -10.23
C THR A 191 14.97 2.83 -10.11
N THR A 192 15.58 3.95 -9.74
CA THR A 192 17.03 4.14 -9.56
C THR A 192 17.34 4.96 -8.31
N GLY A 193 18.52 4.80 -7.73
CA GLY A 193 18.98 5.58 -6.58
C GLY A 193 18.84 4.79 -5.28
N ARG A 194 18.47 5.48 -4.20
CA ARG A 194 18.25 4.90 -2.87
C ARG A 194 16.93 5.39 -2.31
N HIS A 195 16.12 4.45 -1.82
CA HIS A 195 14.78 4.71 -1.29
C HIS A 195 14.54 3.97 0.02
N THR A 196 13.59 4.44 0.82
CA THR A 196 12.90 3.55 1.77
C THR A 196 11.81 2.83 0.98
N VAL A 197 11.86 1.49 0.93
CA VAL A 197 10.84 0.69 0.25
C VAL A 197 9.76 0.30 1.25
N PHE A 198 8.51 0.56 0.90
CA PHE A 198 7.33 0.03 1.59
C PHE A 198 6.71 -1.07 0.74
N ILE A 199 6.44 -2.21 1.36
CA ILE A 199 5.56 -3.24 0.82
C ILE A 199 4.23 -3.08 1.54
N THR A 200 3.19 -2.66 0.82
CA THR A 200 1.85 -2.47 1.39
C THR A 200 0.89 -3.52 0.85
N PHE A 201 -0.04 -3.96 1.68
CA PHE A 201 -0.96 -5.05 1.38
C PHE A 201 -2.39 -4.50 1.23
N ALA A 202 -3.04 -4.78 0.10
CA ALA A 202 -4.35 -4.21 -0.22
C ALA A 202 -5.35 -5.28 -0.67
N ARG A 203 -6.59 -5.16 -0.18
CA ARG A 203 -7.73 -6.03 -0.53
C ARG A 203 -9.04 -5.25 -0.32
N ASP A 204 -10.13 -5.72 -0.92
CA ASP A 204 -11.46 -5.08 -0.77
C ASP A 204 -12.10 -5.31 0.61
N ASP A 205 -11.55 -6.20 1.43
CA ASP A 205 -11.94 -6.47 2.81
C ASP A 205 -10.72 -6.71 3.73
N ASP A 206 -10.97 -6.77 5.03
CA ASP A 206 -9.93 -6.94 6.07
C ASP A 206 -9.64 -8.43 6.36
N ALA A 207 -9.90 -9.34 5.42
CA ALA A 207 -9.57 -10.75 5.60
C ALA A 207 -8.12 -11.04 5.19
N GLU A 208 -7.43 -11.81 6.02
CA GLU A 208 -6.07 -12.30 5.76
C GLU A 208 -5.98 -13.00 4.39
N PHE A 209 -4.87 -12.77 3.65
CA PHE A 209 -4.80 -13.19 2.24
C PHE A 209 -3.47 -13.69 1.70
N VAL A 210 -2.33 -13.39 2.35
CA VAL A 210 -1.01 -13.80 1.85
C VAL A 210 -0.03 -14.01 2.99
N ASN A 211 0.96 -14.87 2.76
CA ASN A 211 2.21 -14.94 3.48
C ASN A 211 3.35 -14.50 2.54
N LEU A 212 4.28 -13.69 3.02
CA LEU A 212 5.43 -13.19 2.26
C LEU A 212 6.73 -13.69 2.91
N ASN A 213 7.55 -14.40 2.15
CA ASN A 213 8.87 -14.89 2.60
C ASN A 213 9.99 -13.91 2.23
N SER A 214 10.06 -13.51 0.96
CA SER A 214 11.13 -12.62 0.46
C SER A 214 10.74 -11.91 -0.82
N PHE A 215 11.56 -10.95 -1.25
CA PHE A 215 11.44 -10.25 -2.52
C PHE A 215 12.82 -9.82 -3.05
N ALA A 216 12.88 -9.52 -4.35
CA ALA A 216 14.05 -8.93 -5.00
C ALA A 216 13.59 -8.07 -6.19
N PHE A 217 14.39 -7.08 -6.57
CA PHE A 217 14.18 -6.30 -7.78
C PHE A 217 15.06 -6.84 -8.93
N VAL A 218 14.63 -6.58 -10.17
CA VAL A 218 15.31 -7.03 -11.41
C VAL A 218 15.32 -5.89 -12.43
N HIS A 219 16.35 -5.85 -13.28
CA HIS A 219 16.52 -4.90 -14.38
C HIS A 219 15.53 -5.12 -15.52
#